data_AF-A0A8J5L609-F1
#
_entry.id   AF-A0A8J5L609-F1
#
_cell.length_a   1.000
_cell.length_b   1.000
_cell.length_c   1.000
_cell.angle_alpha   90.00
_cell.angle_beta   90.00
_cell.angle_gamma   90.00
#
_symmetry.space_group_name_H-M   'P 1'
#
loop_
_entity.id
_entity.type
_entity.pdbx_description
1 polymer ?
#
loop_
_entity_poly.entity_id
_entity_poly.type
_entity_poly.pdbx_seq_one_letter_code
_entity_poly.pdbx_strand_id
1 'polypeptide(L)'
;MKSTNTSFYQKTEARQSRSPSAIVIGGGFAGIVAAHALKNAAFQCVKWLVHTNYSFGFPVDMGAAWLHGVCNENPLASWIGRLGLPIYRTSGDNSVLYDHDLESYALFDGDGHQVPQDLVEKVGKANKLRYETNEDMSIAQAVKLVMERHSI
;
A
#
# COMPACT_ATOMS: atom_id res chain seq x y z
N MET A 1 -56.87 58.10 10.03
CA MET A 1 -56.37 56.76 9.70
C MET A 1 -54.91 56.68 10.15
N LYS A 2 -54.64 56.15 11.34
CA LYS A 2 -53.29 56.00 11.90
C LYS A 2 -52.84 54.56 11.64
N SER A 3 -51.84 54.37 10.80
CA SER A 3 -51.20 53.06 10.59
C SER A 3 -49.94 53.01 11.44
N THR A 4 -49.96 52.18 12.48
CA THR A 4 -48.80 51.82 13.31
C THR A 4 -47.94 50.84 12.54
N ASN A 5 -46.73 51.28 12.16
CA ASN A 5 -45.73 50.43 11.53
C ASN A 5 -44.82 49.85 12.62
N THR A 6 -45.17 48.68 13.14
CA THR A 6 -44.37 47.95 14.13
C THR A 6 -43.20 47.29 13.42
N SER A 7 -42.01 47.91 13.51
CA SER A 7 -40.76 47.36 13.01
C SER A 7 -40.33 46.17 13.88
N PHE A 8 -40.46 44.95 13.33
CA PHE A 8 -39.81 43.77 13.89
C PHE A 8 -38.34 43.79 13.48
N TYR A 9 -37.49 44.36 14.35
CA TYR A 9 -36.04 44.16 14.26
C TYR A 9 -35.73 42.70 14.58
N GLN A 10 -35.66 41.85 13.56
CA GLN A 10 -34.93 40.59 13.67
C GLN A 10 -33.43 40.94 13.68
N LYS A 11 -32.83 40.85 14.86
CA LYS A 11 -31.39 40.85 15.07
C LYS A 11 -30.82 39.60 14.38
N THR A 12 -30.46 39.72 13.10
CA THR A 12 -29.65 38.70 12.42
C THR A 12 -28.24 38.86 12.95
N GLU A 13 -27.86 38.04 13.93
CA GLU A 13 -26.45 37.93 14.33
C GLU A 13 -25.66 37.47 13.11
N ALA A 14 -24.85 38.37 12.57
CA ALA A 14 -23.91 38.08 11.50
C ALA A 14 -22.92 37.03 12.01
N ARG A 15 -23.19 35.76 11.69
CA ARG A 15 -22.21 34.68 11.83
C ARG A 15 -21.01 35.09 10.97
N GLN A 16 -19.90 35.48 11.61
CA GLN A 16 -18.63 35.67 10.91
C GLN A 16 -18.38 34.44 10.03
N SER A 17 -18.26 34.65 8.72
CA SER A 17 -17.93 33.61 7.76
C SER A 17 -16.50 33.15 8.02
N ARG A 18 -16.32 32.18 8.94
CA ARG A 18 -15.04 31.47 9.07
C ARG A 18 -14.69 30.90 7.69
N SER A 19 -13.50 31.22 7.18
CA SER A 19 -12.96 30.54 6.02
C SER A 19 -13.03 29.01 6.24
N PRO A 20 -13.47 28.23 5.24
CA PRO A 20 -13.62 26.79 5.39
C PRO A 20 -12.27 26.16 5.76
N SER A 21 -12.29 25.30 6.78
CA SER A 21 -11.11 24.56 7.25
C SER A 21 -11.31 23.08 6.99
N ALA A 22 -10.34 22.43 6.37
CA ALA A 22 -10.31 21.00 6.13
C ALA A 22 -9.05 20.38 6.76
N ILE A 23 -9.18 19.14 7.23
CA ILE A 23 -8.07 18.28 7.65
C ILE A 23 -8.01 17.08 6.71
N VAL A 24 -6.80 16.70 6.30
CA VAL A 24 -6.56 15.49 5.52
C VAL A 24 -5.95 14.44 6.44
N ILE A 25 -6.56 13.26 6.52
CA ILE A 25 -6.08 12.15 7.34
C ILE A 25 -5.41 11.13 6.42
N GLY A 26 -4.11 10.94 6.60
CA GLY A 26 -3.26 10.05 5.79
C GLY A 26 -2.28 10.79 4.87
N GLY A 27 -1.00 10.41 4.90
CA GLY A 27 0.10 11.06 4.15
C GLY A 27 0.63 10.29 2.94
N GLY A 28 -0.19 9.42 2.35
CA GLY A 28 0.12 8.76 1.07
C GLY A 28 -0.09 9.68 -0.14
N PHE A 29 0.12 9.17 -1.36
CA PHE A 29 -0.08 9.94 -2.60
C PHE A 29 -1.45 10.63 -2.66
N ALA A 30 -2.54 9.90 -2.38
CA ALA A 30 -3.89 10.45 -2.38
C ALA A 30 -4.06 11.58 -1.34
N GLY A 31 -3.48 11.40 -0.14
CA GLY A 31 -3.54 12.40 0.93
C GLY A 31 -2.74 13.67 0.59
N ILE A 32 -1.54 13.52 0.02
CA ILE A 32 -0.73 14.66 -0.45
C ILE A 32 -1.44 15.39 -1.58
N VAL A 33 -2.00 14.67 -2.56
CA VAL A 33 -2.73 15.28 -3.68
C VAL A 33 -4.00 15.96 -3.19
N ALA A 34 -4.77 15.35 -2.28
CA ALA A 34 -5.94 15.96 -1.66
C ALA A 34 -5.56 17.22 -0.87
N ALA A 35 -4.48 17.16 -0.07
CA ALA A 35 -3.99 18.31 0.69
C ALA A 35 -3.50 19.44 -0.23
N HIS A 36 -2.81 19.10 -1.32
CA HIS A 36 -2.38 20.05 -2.35
C HIS A 36 -3.57 20.70 -3.05
N ALA A 37 -4.59 19.91 -3.43
CA ALA A 37 -5.82 20.42 -4.01
C ALA A 37 -6.63 21.28 -3.02
N LEU A 38 -6.58 20.96 -1.73
CA LEU A 38 -7.30 21.67 -0.67
C LEU A 38 -6.57 22.90 -0.14
N LYS A 39 -5.23 23.03 -0.27
CA LYS A 39 -4.50 24.12 0.39
C LYS A 39 -3.09 24.45 -0.14
N ASN A 40 -2.77 25.74 -0.06
CA ASN A 40 -1.43 26.36 0.02
C ASN A 40 -0.72 26.09 1.38
N ALA A 41 -0.99 24.98 2.07
CA ALA A 41 -0.51 24.80 3.43
C ALA A 41 0.53 23.72 3.60
N ALA A 42 1.53 24.08 4.39
CA ALA A 42 2.45 23.17 5.02
C ALA A 42 1.69 22.05 5.74
N PHE A 43 1.96 20.82 5.33
CA PHE A 43 1.47 19.62 5.99
C PHE A 43 2.64 18.67 6.24
N GLN A 44 2.63 18.06 7.42
CA GLN A 44 3.54 16.99 7.78
C GLN A 44 2.86 15.66 7.41
N CYS A 45 3.44 14.92 6.47
CA CYS A 45 2.89 13.66 5.98
C CYS A 45 3.60 12.46 6.59
N VAL A 46 2.84 11.43 6.95
CA VAL A 46 3.37 10.10 7.28
C VAL A 46 3.11 9.17 6.09
N LYS A 47 4.20 8.74 5.43
CA LYS A 47 4.23 7.90 4.24
C LYS A 47 4.13 6.42 4.64
N TRP A 48 3.10 5.70 4.20
CA TRP A 48 2.96 4.26 4.49
C TRP A 48 2.86 3.35 3.26
N LEU A 49 2.85 3.89 2.03
CA LEU A 49 2.70 3.06 0.80
C LEU A 49 3.86 3.17 -0.21
N VAL A 50 4.73 4.17 -0.05
CA VAL A 50 6.03 4.26 -0.75
C VAL A 50 7.09 4.23 0.32
N HIS A 51 7.75 3.09 0.45
CA HIS A 51 8.77 2.86 1.46
C HIS A 51 9.99 2.26 0.79
N THR A 52 11.04 3.07 0.63
CA THR A 52 12.36 2.60 0.22
C THR A 52 13.18 2.39 1.48
N ASN A 53 13.57 1.15 1.74
CA ASN A 53 14.47 0.78 2.82
C ASN A 53 15.92 0.81 2.31
N TYR A 54 16.80 1.44 3.06
CA TYR A 54 18.23 1.55 2.76
C TYR A 54 19.12 0.71 3.70
N SER A 55 18.54 -0.04 4.65
CA SER A 55 19.29 -0.79 5.67
C SER A 55 20.21 -1.88 5.11
N PHE A 56 19.97 -2.33 3.87
CA PHE A 56 20.73 -3.39 3.22
C PHE A 56 22.01 -2.89 2.52
N GLY A 57 22.34 -1.60 2.62
CA GLY A 57 23.47 -0.99 1.90
C GLY A 57 23.15 -0.60 0.44
N PHE A 58 21.91 -0.83 -0.01
CA PHE A 58 21.34 -0.40 -1.28
C PHE A 58 19.82 -0.15 -1.11
N PRO A 59 19.18 0.69 -1.96
CA PRO A 59 17.75 0.96 -1.86
C PRO A 59 16.91 -0.26 -2.25
N VAL A 60 15.95 -0.61 -1.40
CA VAL A 60 14.95 -1.67 -1.63
C VAL A 60 13.55 -1.09 -1.40
N ASP A 61 12.71 -1.08 -2.42
CA ASP A 61 11.32 -0.65 -2.27
C ASP A 61 10.48 -1.77 -1.62
N MET A 62 10.02 -1.52 -0.40
CA MET A 62 9.14 -2.38 0.41
C MET A 62 7.65 -2.07 0.20
N GLY A 63 7.34 -1.12 -0.70
CA GLY A 63 5.98 -0.67 -1.02
C GLY A 63 5.73 -0.66 -2.53
N ALA A 64 5.15 0.42 -3.05
CA ALA A 64 4.94 0.57 -4.49
C ALA A 64 6.29 0.69 -5.24
N ALA A 65 6.65 -0.35 -5.99
CA ALA A 65 7.89 -0.43 -6.78
C ALA A 65 7.64 -0.56 -8.31
N TRP A 66 6.40 -0.85 -8.73
CA TRP A 66 6.05 -1.11 -10.12
C TRP A 66 5.09 -0.06 -10.67
N LEU A 67 5.35 0.41 -11.89
CA LEU A 67 4.43 1.26 -12.66
C LEU A 67 3.83 0.49 -13.84
N HIS A 68 2.52 0.27 -13.83
CA HIS A 68 1.81 -0.33 -14.96
C HIS A 68 1.55 0.70 -16.06
N GLY A 69 1.71 0.28 -17.32
CA GLY A 69 1.36 1.10 -18.48
C GLY A 69 2.12 2.42 -18.53
N VAL A 70 3.37 2.40 -19.01
CA VAL A 70 4.10 3.63 -19.35
C VAL A 70 3.55 4.20 -20.65
N CYS A 71 2.36 4.78 -20.57
CA CYS A 71 1.60 5.37 -21.66
C CYS A 71 1.05 6.74 -21.23
N ASN A 72 0.55 7.52 -22.18
CA ASN A 72 0.12 8.91 -21.93
C ASN A 72 -1.09 8.99 -20.99
N GLU A 73 -1.83 7.89 -20.83
CA GLU A 73 -2.99 7.76 -19.96
C GLU A 73 -2.60 7.59 -18.49
N ASN A 74 -1.36 7.18 -18.21
CA ASN A 74 -0.88 7.09 -16.83
C ASN A 74 -0.55 8.50 -16.31
N PRO A 75 -1.26 8.98 -15.27
CA PRO A 75 -1.07 10.33 -14.76
C PRO A 75 0.35 10.58 -14.23
N LEU A 76 1.09 9.53 -13.87
CA LEU A 76 2.47 9.61 -13.40
C LEU A 76 3.50 9.71 -14.54
N ALA A 77 3.14 9.33 -15.78
CA ALA A 77 4.08 9.31 -16.91
C ALA A 77 4.70 10.69 -17.17
N SER A 78 3.88 11.75 -17.11
CA SER A 78 4.34 13.14 -17.29
C SER A 78 5.30 13.60 -16.17
N TRP A 79 5.13 13.08 -14.95
CA TRP A 79 5.96 13.43 -13.80
C TRP A 79 7.29 12.70 -13.81
N ILE A 80 7.33 11.43 -14.22
CA ILE A 80 8.56 10.66 -14.25
C ILE A 80 9.58 11.28 -15.19
N GLY A 81 9.16 11.68 -16.40
CA GLY A 81 10.03 12.39 -17.33
C GLY A 81 10.52 13.73 -16.79
N ARG A 82 9.64 14.51 -16.15
CA ARG A 82 9.99 15.81 -15.55
C ARG A 82 10.97 15.70 -14.37
N LEU A 83 10.82 14.66 -13.56
CA LEU A 83 11.66 14.39 -12.40
C LEU A 83 12.95 13.64 -12.75
N GLY A 84 13.09 13.19 -14.01
CA GLY A 84 14.26 12.44 -14.46
C GLY A 84 14.43 11.10 -13.74
N LEU A 85 13.33 10.50 -13.26
CA LEU A 85 13.43 9.25 -12.50
C LEU A 85 13.78 8.09 -13.45
N PRO A 86 14.75 7.23 -13.10
CA PRO A 86 15.09 6.08 -13.92
C PRO A 86 13.91 5.10 -13.97
N ILE A 87 13.46 4.75 -15.17
CA ILE A 87 12.51 3.64 -15.40
C ILE A 87 13.24 2.51 -16.10
N TYR A 88 13.14 1.32 -15.53
CA TYR A 88 13.56 0.08 -16.18
C TYR A 88 12.33 -0.67 -16.67
N ARG A 89 12.31 -1.02 -17.97
CA ARG A 89 11.24 -1.84 -18.53
C ARG A 89 11.46 -3.30 -18.15
N THR A 90 10.48 -3.88 -17.47
CA THR A 90 10.41 -5.31 -17.20
C THR A 90 9.63 -5.99 -18.33
N SER A 91 10.18 -7.07 -18.90
CA SER A 91 9.48 -7.91 -19.87
C SER A 91 8.74 -9.02 -19.13
N GLY A 92 7.44 -9.20 -19.40
CA GLY A 92 6.68 -10.34 -18.87
C GLY A 92 7.08 -11.67 -19.53
N ASP A 93 7.59 -11.61 -20.76
CA ASP A 93 7.86 -12.77 -21.61
C ASP A 93 9.18 -13.49 -21.28
N ASN A 94 10.00 -12.89 -20.41
CA ASN A 94 11.26 -13.48 -19.92
C ASN A 94 11.14 -14.00 -18.49
N SER A 95 9.93 -14.25 -18.00
CA SER A 95 9.73 -14.88 -16.70
C SER A 95 10.04 -16.38 -16.82
N VAL A 96 11.16 -16.81 -16.21
CA VAL A 96 11.38 -18.22 -15.92
C VAL A 96 10.55 -18.55 -14.70
N LEU A 97 9.42 -19.23 -14.90
CA LEU A 97 8.67 -19.85 -13.82
C LEU A 97 9.48 -21.08 -13.38
N TYR A 98 10.27 -20.91 -12.32
CA TYR A 98 10.72 -22.06 -11.56
C TYR A 98 9.49 -22.74 -10.97
N ASP A 99 9.53 -24.07 -10.96
CA ASP A 99 8.51 -24.95 -10.41
C ASP A 99 7.88 -24.36 -9.13
N HIS A 100 6.55 -24.45 -9.05
CA HIS A 100 5.75 -23.98 -7.92
C HIS A 100 6.02 -24.77 -6.64
N ASP A 101 6.67 -25.92 -6.77
CA ASP A 101 7.16 -26.68 -5.65
C ASP A 101 8.46 -26.01 -5.19
N LEU A 102 8.48 -25.48 -3.96
CA LEU A 102 9.63 -24.81 -3.32
C LEU A 102 10.91 -25.69 -3.26
N GLU A 103 10.89 -26.87 -3.88
CA GLU A 103 11.96 -27.85 -4.05
C GLU A 103 13.24 -27.26 -4.67
N SER A 104 13.13 -26.19 -5.47
CA SER A 104 14.28 -25.54 -6.13
C SER A 104 14.77 -24.26 -5.47
N TYR A 105 14.10 -23.76 -4.41
CA TYR A 105 14.44 -22.49 -3.76
C TYR A 105 15.23 -22.69 -2.47
N ALA A 106 16.37 -22.01 -2.36
CA ALA A 106 17.05 -21.82 -1.09
C ALA A 106 16.42 -20.64 -0.34
N LEU A 107 15.75 -20.92 0.77
CA LEU A 107 15.26 -19.88 1.69
C LEU A 107 16.32 -19.59 2.75
N PHE A 108 16.38 -18.35 3.22
CA PHE A 108 17.28 -17.91 4.28
C PHE A 108 16.48 -17.22 5.38
N ASP A 109 16.91 -17.38 6.63
CA ASP A 109 16.33 -16.66 7.77
C ASP A 109 16.82 -15.21 7.83
N GLY A 110 16.32 -14.45 8.81
CA GLY A 110 16.68 -13.03 8.99
C GLY A 110 18.15 -12.79 9.34
N ASP A 111 18.86 -13.83 9.78
CA ASP A 111 20.29 -13.81 10.10
C ASP A 111 21.15 -14.31 8.93
N GLY A 112 20.52 -14.72 7.82
CA GLY A 112 21.18 -15.19 6.61
C GLY A 112 21.58 -16.67 6.62
N HIS A 113 21.07 -17.47 7.56
CA HIS A 113 21.28 -18.93 7.53
C HIS A 113 20.28 -19.59 6.59
N GLN A 114 20.75 -20.56 5.82
CA GLN A 114 19.87 -21.31 4.92
C GLN A 114 18.87 -22.14 5.74
N VAL A 115 17.60 -21.98 5.42
CA VAL A 115 16.51 -22.79 5.98
C VAL A 115 16.62 -24.22 5.41
N PRO A 116 16.56 -25.26 6.25
CA PRO A 116 16.63 -26.65 5.78
C PRO A 116 15.57 -26.96 4.72
N GLN A 117 15.99 -27.62 3.63
CA GLN A 117 15.13 -27.89 2.47
C GLN A 117 13.88 -28.72 2.84
N ASP A 118 14.03 -29.65 3.79
CA ASP A 118 12.91 -30.46 4.27
C ASP A 118 11.85 -29.61 4.98
N LEU A 119 12.26 -28.55 5.67
CA LEU A 119 11.35 -27.60 6.30
C LEU A 119 10.62 -26.76 5.25
N VAL A 120 11.34 -26.33 4.20
CA VAL A 120 10.77 -25.58 3.07
C VAL A 120 9.71 -26.41 2.35
N GLU A 121 10.02 -27.66 2.00
CA GLU A 121 9.09 -28.60 1.38
C GLU A 121 7.85 -28.87 2.26
N LYS A 122 8.06 -29.04 3.58
CA LYS A 122 6.96 -29.21 4.54
C LYS A 122 6.05 -27.98 4.55
N VAL A 123 6.60 -26.76 4.64
CA VAL A 123 5.80 -25.52 4.59
C VAL A 123 5.05 -25.39 3.26
N GLY A 124 5.66 -25.75 2.13
CA GLY A 124 5.04 -25.70 0.80
C GLY A 124 3.74 -26.49 0.70
N LYS A 125 3.59 -27.57 1.47
CA LYS A 125 2.34 -28.37 1.53
C LYS A 125 1.16 -27.60 2.13
N ALA A 126 1.38 -26.48 2.84
CA ALA A 126 0.29 -25.64 3.34
C ALA A 126 -0.60 -25.10 2.21
N ASN A 127 -0.07 -24.93 1.00
CA ASN A 127 -0.86 -24.53 -0.15
C ASN A 127 -1.86 -25.63 -0.58
N LYS A 128 -1.54 -26.91 -0.34
CA LYS A 128 -2.43 -28.05 -0.67
C LYS A 128 -3.66 -28.09 0.25
N LEU A 129 -3.55 -27.60 1.50
CA LEU A 129 -4.68 -27.52 2.43
C LEU A 129 -5.84 -26.70 1.86
N ARG A 130 -5.58 -25.71 1.01
CA ARG A 130 -6.63 -24.91 0.35
C ARG A 130 -7.63 -25.79 -0.44
N TYR A 131 -7.19 -26.94 -0.97
CA TYR A 131 -8.06 -27.85 -1.70
C TYR A 131 -8.77 -28.87 -0.79
N GLU A 132 -8.37 -28.96 0.48
CA GLU A 132 -8.90 -29.92 1.46
C GLU A 132 -9.88 -29.28 2.45
N THR A 133 -9.77 -27.98 2.69
CA THR A 133 -10.65 -27.23 3.60
C THR A 133 -11.48 -26.18 2.86
N ASN A 134 -12.75 -26.07 3.25
CA ASN A 134 -13.66 -25.04 2.75
C ASN A 134 -13.79 -23.84 3.71
N GLU A 135 -13.15 -23.92 4.88
CA GLU A 135 -13.12 -22.84 5.87
C GLU A 135 -11.90 -21.94 5.63
N ASP A 136 -12.13 -20.62 5.76
CA ASP A 136 -11.08 -19.62 5.70
C ASP A 136 -10.14 -19.76 6.91
N MET A 137 -8.85 -19.62 6.67
CA MET A 137 -7.82 -19.73 7.72
C MET A 137 -6.61 -18.86 7.39
N SER A 138 -5.95 -18.37 8.44
CA SER A 138 -4.69 -17.65 8.27
C SER A 138 -3.59 -18.58 7.77
N ILE A 139 -2.62 -18.03 7.03
CA ILE A 139 -1.42 -18.77 6.59
C ILE A 139 -0.69 -19.38 7.79
N ALA A 140 -0.61 -18.67 8.92
CA ALA A 140 0.02 -19.18 10.14
C ALA A 140 -0.66 -20.44 10.68
N GLN A 141 -2.00 -20.48 10.67
CA GLN A 141 -2.77 -21.67 11.06
C GLN A 141 -2.57 -22.82 10.06
N ALA A 142 -2.57 -22.53 8.76
CA ALA A 142 -2.32 -23.54 7.73
C ALA A 142 -0.93 -24.19 7.88
N VAL A 143 0.11 -23.38 8.09
CA VAL A 143 1.47 -23.88 8.35
C VAL A 143 1.51 -24.73 9.62
N LYS A 144 0.86 -24.29 10.70
CA LYS A 144 0.80 -25.05 11.96
C LYS A 144 0.16 -26.43 11.77
N LEU A 145 -0.97 -26.52 11.06
CA LEU A 145 -1.65 -27.79 10.79
C LEU A 145 -0.77 -28.76 9.99
N VAL A 146 -0.03 -28.28 9.00
CA VAL A 146 0.87 -29.13 8.21
C VAL A 146 2.03 -29.66 9.06
N MET A 147 2.59 -28.82 9.94
CA MET A 147 3.67 -29.23 10.83
C MET A 147 3.20 -30.30 11.83
N GLU A 148 1.99 -30.15 12.37
CA GLU A 148 1.38 -31.15 13.26
C GLU A 148 1.13 -32.49 12.57
N ARG A 149 0.65 -32.48 11.30
CA ARG A 149 0.40 -33.71 10.52
C ARG A 149 1.67 -34.49 10.15
N HIS A 150 2.83 -33.83 10.10
CA HIS A 150 4.11 -34.42 9.72
C HIS A 150 5.08 -34.64 10.89
N SER A 151 4.63 -34.42 12.13
CA SER A 151 5.37 -34.72 13.35
C SER A 151 5.10 -36.16 13.81
N ILE A 152 5.68 -37.15 13.11
CA ILE A 152 5.81 -38.55 13.56
C ILE A 152 7.25 -38.98 13.29
#